data_AF-A0A1I8H3D6-F1
#
_entry.id   AF-A0A1I8H3D6-F1
#
_cell.length_a   1.000
_cell.length_b   1.000
_cell.length_c   1.000
_cell.angle_alpha   90.00
_cell.angle_beta   90.00
_cell.angle_gamma   90.00
#
_symmetry.space_group_name_H-M   'P 1'
#
loop_
_entity.id
_entity.type
_entity.pdbx_description
1 polymer ?
#
loop_
_entity_poly.entity_id
_entity_poly.type
_entity_poly.pdbx_seq_one_letter_code
_entity_poly.pdbx_strand_id
1 'polypeptide(L)'
;PLAQYNSLKDEHLAGYFNNRAKWRHLVKAGLITRTGEVVPEPVYRLKMARKEHKRHVRDMLAQAIVHKSLDLERKRQVDIRRKLEEIAKMEHVRRIKVRLETETGRSVIKHYFSKVNFQDSSSYSVRHTSLLEAE
;
A
#
# COMPACT_ATOMS: atom_id res chain seq x y z
N PRO A 1 -49.89 26.13 -18.76
CA PRO A 1 -50.54 25.09 -19.62
C PRO A 1 -49.58 24.01 -20.17
N LEU A 2 -48.35 24.35 -20.57
CA LEU A 2 -47.39 23.38 -21.15
C LEU A 2 -46.61 22.54 -20.11
N ALA A 3 -46.49 23.03 -18.87
CA ALA A 3 -45.72 22.36 -17.81
C ALA A 3 -46.31 21.00 -17.36
N GLN A 4 -47.58 20.72 -17.69
CA GLN A 4 -48.26 19.46 -17.38
C GLN A 4 -48.33 18.50 -18.58
N TYR A 5 -47.87 18.93 -19.76
CA TYR A 5 -47.90 18.08 -20.94
C TYR A 5 -46.82 16.99 -20.83
N ASN A 6 -47.24 15.73 -20.92
CA ASN A 6 -46.37 14.57 -20.84
C ASN A 6 -46.23 13.91 -22.20
N SER A 7 -45.11 14.19 -22.88
CA SER A 7 -44.79 13.63 -24.19
C SER A 7 -44.65 12.11 -24.21
N LEU A 8 -44.42 11.44 -23.07
CA LEU A 8 -44.34 9.98 -22.99
C LEU A 8 -45.70 9.30 -23.07
N LYS A 9 -46.78 10.02 -22.74
CA LYS A 9 -48.16 9.53 -22.82
C LYS A 9 -48.90 10.09 -24.03
N ASP A 10 -48.21 10.85 -24.88
CA ASP A 10 -48.80 11.40 -26.09
C ASP A 10 -48.99 10.29 -27.14
N GLU A 11 -50.21 10.19 -27.64
CA GLU A 11 -50.63 9.20 -28.63
C GLU A 11 -49.88 9.34 -29.96
N HIS A 12 -49.64 10.58 -30.41
CA HIS A 12 -48.93 10.87 -31.65
C HIS A 12 -47.42 10.63 -31.53
N LEU A 13 -46.88 10.65 -30.31
CA LEU A 13 -45.48 10.32 -30.03
C LEU A 13 -45.27 8.86 -29.58
N ALA A 14 -46.35 8.08 -29.45
CA ALA A 14 -46.29 6.70 -29.01
C ALA A 14 -45.33 5.87 -29.87
N GLY A 15 -45.36 6.03 -31.20
CA GLY A 15 -44.43 5.33 -32.11
C GLY A 15 -42.94 5.64 -31.84
N TYR A 16 -42.62 6.87 -31.44
CA TYR A 16 -41.24 7.28 -31.14
C TYR A 16 -40.75 6.76 -29.78
N PHE A 17 -41.62 6.80 -28.75
CA PHE A 17 -41.31 6.40 -27.38
C PHE A 17 -41.52 4.91 -27.09
N ASN A 18 -42.28 4.18 -27.91
CA ASN A 18 -42.47 2.73 -27.81
C ASN A 18 -41.21 1.93 -28.23
N ASN A 19 -40.08 2.61 -28.43
CA ASN A 19 -38.78 1.98 -28.57
C ASN A 19 -38.24 1.52 -27.19
N ARG A 20 -38.19 0.20 -27.00
CA ARG A 20 -37.70 -0.43 -25.75
C ARG A 20 -36.25 -0.07 -25.40
N ALA A 21 -35.41 0.29 -26.36
CA ALA A 21 -34.05 0.76 -26.10
C ALA A 21 -34.05 2.19 -25.51
N LYS A 22 -34.83 3.11 -26.09
CA LYS A 22 -35.02 4.46 -25.52
C LYS A 22 -35.64 4.39 -24.14
N TRP A 23 -36.67 3.56 -23.96
CA TRP A 23 -37.32 3.36 -22.67
C TRP A 23 -36.34 2.88 -21.60
N ARG A 24 -35.56 1.83 -21.90
CA ARG A 24 -34.51 1.34 -21.00
C ARG A 24 -33.47 2.41 -20.68
N HIS A 25 -33.09 3.22 -21.68
CA HIS A 25 -32.15 4.31 -21.48
C HIS A 25 -32.70 5.36 -20.51
N LEU A 26 -33.93 5.84 -20.71
CA LEU A 26 -34.57 6.83 -19.86
C LEU A 26 -34.76 6.32 -18.42
N VAL A 27 -35.16 5.05 -18.26
CA VAL A 27 -35.26 4.40 -16.94
C VAL A 27 -33.89 4.31 -16.26
N LYS A 28 -32.85 3.94 -17.01
CA LYS A 28 -31.47 3.82 -16.49
C LYS A 28 -30.85 5.18 -16.14
N ALA A 29 -31.17 6.20 -16.93
CA ALA A 29 -30.84 7.60 -16.66
C ALA A 29 -31.59 8.11 -15.42
N GLY A 30 -32.75 7.54 -15.11
CA GLY A 30 -33.57 7.92 -13.95
C GLY A 30 -34.47 9.12 -14.21
N LEU A 31 -34.65 9.48 -15.48
CA LEU A 31 -35.56 10.54 -15.93
C LEU A 31 -37.01 10.07 -15.89
N ILE A 32 -37.23 8.77 -16.07
CA ILE A 32 -38.55 8.15 -15.96
C ILE A 32 -38.52 6.99 -14.98
N THR A 33 -39.66 6.72 -14.37
CA THR A 33 -39.90 5.53 -13.56
C THR A 33 -40.04 4.29 -14.46
N ARG A 34 -39.98 3.08 -13.87
CA ARG A 34 -40.27 1.85 -14.62
C ARG A 34 -41.71 1.81 -15.19
N THR A 35 -42.62 2.55 -14.57
CA THR A 35 -44.03 2.71 -14.97
C THR A 35 -44.22 3.75 -16.06
N GLY A 36 -43.17 4.49 -16.46
CA GLY A 36 -43.24 5.48 -17.54
C GLY A 36 -43.62 6.90 -17.10
N GLU A 37 -43.51 7.19 -15.81
CA GLU A 37 -43.80 8.52 -15.27
C GLU A 37 -42.52 9.36 -15.23
N VAL A 38 -42.63 10.64 -15.58
CA VAL A 38 -41.50 11.58 -15.52
C VAL A 38 -41.14 11.84 -14.05
N VAL A 39 -39.87 11.67 -13.72
CA VAL A 39 -39.37 11.89 -12.36
C VAL A 39 -39.24 13.40 -12.11
N PRO A 40 -39.79 13.95 -11.02
CA PRO A 40 -39.63 15.35 -10.67
C PRO A 40 -38.15 15.73 -10.47
N GLU A 41 -37.78 16.93 -10.90
CA GLU A 41 -36.40 17.41 -10.85
C GLU A 41 -35.74 17.31 -9.46
N PRO A 42 -36.39 17.68 -8.34
CA PRO A 42 -35.77 17.58 -7.01
C PRO A 42 -35.39 16.13 -6.65
N VAL A 43 -36.26 15.18 -6.99
CA VAL A 43 -36.06 13.75 -6.75
C VAL A 43 -34.94 13.21 -7.63
N TYR A 44 -34.93 13.61 -8.91
CA TYR A 44 -33.88 13.25 -9.85
C TYR A 44 -32.51 13.71 -9.35
N ARG A 45 -32.37 14.99 -8.99
CA ARG A 45 -31.11 15.57 -8.49
C ARG A 45 -30.60 14.85 -7.25
N LEU A 46 -31.47 14.59 -6.27
CA LEU A 46 -31.09 13.85 -5.06
C LEU A 46 -30.61 12.42 -5.39
N LYS A 47 -31.29 11.72 -6.30
CA LYS A 47 -30.91 10.37 -6.71
C LYS A 47 -29.57 10.35 -7.43
N MET A 48 -29.31 11.32 -8.32
CA MET A 48 -28.03 11.45 -9.02
C MET A 48 -26.89 11.75 -8.06
N ALA A 49 -27.06 12.71 -7.13
CA ALA A 49 -26.07 13.02 -6.10
C ALA A 49 -25.72 11.79 -5.25
N ARG A 50 -26.72 11.01 -4.82
CA ARG A 50 -26.49 9.76 -4.07
C ARG A 50 -25.76 8.70 -4.90
N LYS A 51 -26.09 8.57 -6.19
CA LYS A 51 -25.44 7.60 -7.10
C LYS A 51 -23.98 7.98 -7.34
N GLU A 52 -23.72 9.26 -7.58
CA GLU A 52 -22.38 9.80 -7.77
C GLU A 52 -21.54 9.64 -6.50
N HIS A 53 -22.08 10.01 -5.34
CA HIS A 53 -21.39 9.83 -4.07
C HIS A 53 -21.03 8.37 -3.80
N LYS A 54 -21.97 7.43 -4.02
CA LYS A 54 -21.69 5.98 -3.89
C LYS A 54 -20.61 5.51 -4.84
N ARG A 55 -20.58 6.02 -6.08
CA ARG A 55 -19.51 5.70 -7.04
C ARG A 55 -18.17 6.24 -6.54
N HIS A 56 -18.12 7.50 -6.13
CA HIS A 56 -16.91 8.14 -5.63
C HIS A 56 -16.33 7.42 -4.41
N VAL A 57 -17.18 7.07 -3.43
CA VAL A 57 -16.75 6.29 -2.25
C VAL A 57 -16.20 4.93 -2.65
N ARG A 58 -16.84 4.24 -3.60
CA ARG A 58 -16.33 2.95 -4.10
C ARG A 58 -14.95 3.08 -4.74
N ASP A 59 -14.78 4.07 -5.62
CA ASP A 59 -13.53 4.31 -6.33
C ASP A 59 -12.41 4.69 -5.33
N MET A 60 -12.72 5.53 -4.34
CA MET A 60 -11.82 5.91 -3.26
C MET A 60 -11.38 4.70 -2.42
N LEU A 61 -12.32 3.82 -2.04
CA LEU A 61 -12.01 2.60 -1.30
C LEU A 61 -11.12 1.65 -2.11
N ALA A 62 -11.41 1.48 -3.40
CA ALA A 62 -10.61 0.64 -4.28
C ALA A 62 -9.17 1.15 -4.36
N GLN A 63 -8.98 2.46 -4.54
CA GLN A 63 -7.65 3.09 -4.54
C GLN A 63 -6.94 2.90 -3.20
N ALA A 64 -7.61 3.15 -2.07
CA ALA A 64 -7.03 3.02 -0.74
C ALA A 64 -6.53 1.59 -0.46
N ILE A 65 -7.29 0.57 -0.87
CA ILE A 65 -6.90 -0.83 -0.72
C ILE A 65 -5.62 -1.12 -1.53
N VAL A 66 -5.58 -0.69 -2.78
CA VAL A 66 -4.42 -0.90 -3.67
C VAL A 66 -3.17 -0.19 -3.14
N HIS A 67 -3.31 1.08 -2.74
CA HIS A 67 -2.17 1.82 -2.17
C HIS A 67 -1.67 1.16 -0.87
N LYS A 68 -2.59 0.75 0.01
CA LYS A 68 -2.23 0.09 1.26
C LYS A 68 -1.52 -1.25 1.02
N SER A 69 -2.00 -2.06 0.07
CA SER A 69 -1.37 -3.34 -0.25
C SER A 69 0.02 -3.16 -0.85
N LEU A 70 0.21 -2.15 -1.70
CA LEU A 70 1.53 -1.79 -2.26
C LEU A 70 2.50 -1.35 -1.16
N ASP A 71 2.07 -0.56 -0.19
CA ASP A 71 2.93 -0.11 0.90
C ASP A 71 3.34 -1.26 1.82
N LEU A 72 2.42 -2.19 2.10
CA LEU A 72 2.73 -3.40 2.86
C LEU A 72 3.74 -4.29 2.12
N GLU A 73 3.57 -4.46 0.81
CA GLU A 73 4.49 -5.25 -0.01
C GLU A 73 5.88 -4.61 -0.09
N ARG A 74 5.97 -3.29 -0.26
CA ARG A 74 7.25 -2.56 -0.22
C ARG A 74 7.96 -2.75 1.11
N LYS A 75 7.24 -2.61 2.23
CA LYS A 75 7.80 -2.82 3.57
C LYS A 75 8.32 -4.25 3.71
N ARG A 76 7.52 -5.25 3.31
CA ARG A 76 7.91 -6.66 3.34
C ARG A 76 9.17 -6.93 2.52
N GLN A 77 9.31 -6.34 1.33
CA GLN A 77 10.51 -6.50 0.49
C GLN A 77 11.77 -5.93 1.14
N VAL A 78 11.66 -4.76 1.79
CA VAL A 78 12.77 -4.18 2.55
C VAL A 78 13.17 -5.08 3.71
N ASP A 79 12.19 -5.60 4.46
CA ASP A 79 12.45 -6.50 5.58
C ASP A 79 13.12 -7.81 5.12
N ILE A 80 12.69 -8.38 4.00
CA ILE A 80 13.32 -9.56 3.39
C ILE A 80 14.78 -9.26 3.01
N ARG A 81 15.01 -8.14 2.31
CA ARG A 81 16.37 -7.75 1.89
C ARG A 81 17.30 -7.58 3.07
N ARG A 82 16.84 -6.87 4.11
CA ARG A 82 17.60 -6.68 5.34
C ARG A 82 17.96 -8.01 6.01
N LYS A 83 17.01 -8.94 6.13
CA LYS A 83 17.28 -10.28 6.70
C LYS A 83 18.29 -11.06 5.88
N LEU A 84 18.22 -10.99 4.55
CA LEU A 84 19.19 -11.65 3.67
C LEU A 84 20.60 -11.07 3.84
N GLU A 85 20.72 -9.75 3.96
CA GLU A 85 22.00 -9.08 4.24
C GLU A 85 22.56 -9.47 5.61
N GLU A 86 21.72 -9.54 6.64
CA GLU A 86 22.11 -9.99 7.99
C GLU A 86 22.62 -11.43 7.96
N ILE A 87 21.93 -12.34 7.28
CA ILE A 87 22.37 -13.74 7.08
C ILE A 87 23.70 -13.77 6.34
N ALA A 88 23.85 -13.02 5.25
CA ALA A 88 25.09 -12.99 4.48
C ALA A 88 26.29 -12.49 5.32
N LYS A 89 26.09 -11.46 6.15
CA LYS A 89 27.10 -10.95 7.10
C LYS A 89 27.46 -11.99 8.15
N MET A 90 26.46 -12.64 8.76
CA MET A 90 26.71 -13.71 9.75
C MET A 90 27.49 -14.88 9.15
N GLU A 91 27.09 -15.33 7.95
CA GLU A 91 27.79 -16.40 7.24
C GLU A 91 29.22 -16.01 6.87
N HIS A 92 29.45 -14.76 6.48
CA HIS A 92 30.80 -14.25 6.23
C HIS A 92 31.68 -14.28 7.49
N VAL A 93 31.15 -13.78 8.61
CA VAL A 93 31.84 -13.81 9.92
C VAL A 93 32.11 -15.24 10.36
N ARG A 94 31.15 -16.16 10.22
CA ARG A 94 31.32 -17.58 10.53
C ARG A 94 32.46 -18.19 9.72
N ARG A 95 32.49 -17.97 8.39
CA ARG A 95 33.57 -18.47 7.52
C ARG A 95 34.94 -17.92 7.93
N ILE A 96 35.02 -16.64 8.25
CA ILE A 96 36.25 -16.02 8.75
C ILE A 96 36.65 -16.67 10.08
N LYS A 97 35.74 -16.77 11.04
CA LYS A 97 36.01 -17.37 12.36
C LYS A 97 36.56 -18.79 12.23
N VAL A 98 35.94 -19.65 11.43
CA VAL A 98 36.42 -21.02 11.16
C VAL A 98 37.82 -21.02 10.58
N ARG A 99 38.12 -20.12 9.62
CA ARG A 99 39.48 -19.98 9.07
C ARG A 99 40.48 -19.53 10.14
N LEU A 100 40.06 -18.64 11.03
CA LEU A 100 40.89 -18.09 12.11
C LEU A 100 41.11 -19.05 13.29
N GLU A 101 40.26 -20.07 13.44
CA GLU A 101 40.41 -21.12 14.46
C GLU A 101 41.55 -22.11 14.15
N THR A 102 42.06 -22.10 12.92
CA THR A 102 43.28 -22.85 12.54
C THR A 102 44.52 -22.24 13.19
N GLU A 103 45.53 -23.06 13.51
CA GLU A 103 46.78 -22.60 14.13
C GLU A 103 47.50 -21.53 13.29
N THR A 104 47.43 -21.66 11.97
CA THR A 104 47.94 -20.67 11.01
C THR A 104 47.16 -19.36 11.07
N GLY A 105 45.83 -19.41 11.17
CA GLY A 105 44.97 -18.24 11.35
C GLY A 105 45.22 -17.48 12.66
N ARG A 106 45.39 -18.21 13.78
CA ARG A 106 45.71 -17.63 15.09
C ARG A 106 47.05 -16.88 15.09
N SER A 107 48.06 -17.45 14.41
CA SER A 107 49.38 -16.82 14.26
C SER A 107 49.30 -15.52 13.42
N VAL A 108 48.55 -15.53 12.32
CA VAL A 108 48.34 -14.35 11.47
C VAL A 108 47.62 -13.22 12.22
N ILE A 109 46.61 -13.55 13.03
CA ILE A 109 45.94 -12.57 13.92
C ILE A 109 46.94 -11.99 14.91
N LYS A 110 47.69 -12.83 15.62
CA LYS A 110 48.67 -12.40 16.62
C LYS A 110 49.70 -11.43 16.01
N HIS A 111 50.15 -11.71 14.79
CA HIS A 111 51.05 -10.85 14.01
C HIS A 111 50.40 -9.54 13.56
N TYR A 112 49.14 -9.57 13.13
CA TYR A 112 48.41 -8.37 12.71
C TYR A 112 48.16 -7.44 13.91
N PHE A 113 47.67 -7.97 15.03
CA PHE A 113 47.42 -7.20 16.25
C PHE A 113 48.71 -6.71 16.92
N SER A 114 49.83 -7.44 16.83
CA SER A 114 51.11 -6.94 17.34
C SER A 114 51.62 -5.73 16.54
N LYS A 115 51.36 -5.68 15.22
CA LYS A 115 51.71 -4.53 14.38
C LYS A 115 50.80 -3.33 14.58
N VAL A 116 49.50 -3.53 14.84
CA VAL A 116 48.55 -2.45 15.10
C VAL A 116 48.79 -1.82 16.48
N ASN A 117 49.06 -2.63 17.51
CA ASN A 117 49.38 -2.12 18.85
C ASN A 117 50.72 -1.35 18.94
N PHE A 118 51.60 -1.50 17.94
CA PHE A 118 52.85 -0.73 17.85
C PHE A 118 52.63 0.72 17.35
N GLN A 119 51.48 1.03 16.73
CA GLN A 119 51.18 2.38 16.23
C GLN A 119 50.21 3.19 17.11
N ASP A 120 49.41 2.54 17.97
CA ASP A 120 48.37 3.21 18.78
C ASP A 120 48.65 3.29 20.29
N SER A 121 49.88 2.98 20.73
CA SER A 121 50.28 3.08 22.15
C SER A 121 50.34 4.52 22.70
N SER A 122 49.81 5.53 22.00
CA SER A 122 49.85 6.93 22.42
C SER A 122 48.55 7.47 23.04
N SER A 123 47.39 6.78 23.04
CA SER A 123 46.14 7.49 23.43
C SER A 123 45.04 6.78 24.22
N TYR A 124 45.10 5.49 24.56
CA TYR A 124 44.00 4.88 25.34
C TYR A 124 44.47 4.18 26.63
N SER A 125 44.58 4.98 27.69
CA SER A 125 44.45 4.50 29.07
C SER A 125 42.97 4.25 29.35
N VAL A 126 42.53 3.00 29.30
CA VAL A 126 41.22 2.60 29.83
C VAL A 126 41.43 1.80 31.10
N ARG A 127 41.05 2.43 32.21
CA ARG A 127 41.01 1.88 33.56
C ARG A 127 40.11 0.64 33.57
N HIS A 128 40.68 -0.51 33.92
CA HIS A 128 39.87 -1.63 34.40
C HIS A 128 39.47 -1.32 35.84
N THR A 129 38.20 -0.96 36.05
CA THR A 129 37.55 -1.11 37.35
C THR A 129 37.39 -2.60 37.61
N SER A 130 38.18 -3.10 38.54
CA SER A 130 38.02 -4.40 39.18
C SER A 130 36.69 -4.44 39.93
N LEU A 131 35.66 -5.02 39.32
CA LEU A 131 34.57 -5.65 40.05
C LEU A 131 35.02 -7.08 40.30
N LEU A 132 35.48 -7.34 41.52
CA LEU A 132 35.45 -8.60 42.26
C LEU A 132 36.40 -8.44 43.46
N GLU A 133 35.85 -8.04 44.60
CA GLU A 133 36.22 -8.50 45.95
C GLU A 133 35.37 -7.75 47.01
N ALA A 134 35.09 -8.45 48.11
CA ALA A 134 34.15 -8.18 49.22
C ALA A 134 32.71 -8.68 48.95
N GLU A 135 32.33 -9.88 49.41
CA GLU A 135 31.99 -10.24 50.82
C GLU A 135 30.93 -9.32 51.44
#